data_AF-A0A5J4S1T2-F1
#
_entry.id   AF-A0A5J4S1T2-F1
#
_cell.length_a   1.000
_cell.length_b   1.000
_cell.length_c   1.000
_cell.angle_alpha   90.00
_cell.angle_beta   90.00
_cell.angle_gamma   90.00
#
_symmetry.space_group_name_H-M   'P 1'
#
loop_
_entity.id
_entity.type
_entity.pdbx_description
1 polymer ?
#
loop_
_entity_poly.entity_id
_entity_poly.type
_entity_poly.pdbx_seq_one_letter_code
_entity_poly.pdbx_strand_id
1 'polypeptide(L)'
;MKARVVFACLVCVCLLPVACHSRKSSRLFTEREGISNPIQYAEGFSITHTNDYTQITVFNPWKGGEVYDSYYLVKDEKTVVPSDGHKVIIPLKSLMVNSATHLGFLDLLGETDKVTGVFSASFIYHPSVSKGVEEGRLMDLGDSFHLDMERLLLLKLMCG
;
A
#
# COMPACT_ATOMS: atom_id res chain seq x y z
N MET A 1 24.16 -40.19 47.41
CA MET A 1 24.53 -39.26 46.31
C MET A 1 23.46 -39.17 45.22
N LYS A 2 22.84 -40.27 44.78
CA LYS A 2 21.82 -40.28 43.70
C LYS A 2 20.56 -39.46 43.99
N ALA A 3 20.04 -39.47 45.23
CA ALA A 3 18.83 -38.72 45.60
C ALA A 3 19.02 -37.19 45.66
N ARG A 4 20.24 -36.71 45.95
CA ARG A 4 20.56 -35.26 45.96
C ARG A 4 20.70 -34.70 44.54
N VAL A 5 21.13 -35.52 43.59
CA VAL A 5 21.21 -35.16 42.16
C VAL A 5 19.83 -35.15 41.51
N VAL A 6 18.96 -36.11 41.87
CA VAL A 6 17.56 -36.11 41.39
C VAL A 6 16.76 -34.92 41.92
N PHE A 7 16.96 -34.56 43.20
CA PHE A 7 16.30 -33.38 43.79
C PHE A 7 16.81 -32.06 43.18
N ALA A 8 18.11 -31.97 42.84
CA ALA A 8 18.68 -30.81 42.14
C ALA A 8 18.16 -30.68 40.69
N CYS A 9 17.96 -31.79 39.97
CA CYS A 9 17.36 -31.77 38.63
C CYS A 9 15.87 -31.37 38.65
N LEU A 10 15.12 -31.77 39.67
CA LEU A 10 13.69 -31.43 39.82
C LEU A 10 13.46 -29.95 40.16
N VAL A 11 14.39 -29.31 40.88
CA VAL A 11 14.34 -27.88 41.20
C VAL A 11 14.73 -27.00 39.99
N CYS A 12 15.60 -27.49 39.11
CA CYS A 12 16.03 -26.76 37.91
C CYS A 12 14.95 -26.71 36.81
N VAL A 13 14.07 -27.71 36.74
CA VAL A 13 12.96 -27.77 35.76
C VAL A 13 11.79 -26.85 36.13
N CYS A 14 11.65 -26.47 37.41
CA CYS A 14 10.55 -25.61 37.89
C CYS A 14 10.82 -24.10 37.77
N LEU A 15 12.02 -23.67 37.37
CA LEU A 15 12.40 -22.25 37.25
C LEU A 15 12.25 -21.66 35.83
N LEU A 16 11.65 -22.40 34.89
CA LEU A 16 11.57 -22.01 33.48
C LEU A 16 10.28 -21.34 32.94
N PRO A 17 9.27 -20.88 33.71
CA PRO A 17 8.13 -20.16 33.09
C PRO A 17 8.09 -18.64 33.33
N VAL A 18 9.21 -17.90 33.30
CA VAL A 18 9.18 -16.40 33.36
C VAL A 18 9.95 -15.73 32.22
N ALA A 19 10.21 -16.44 31.12
CA ALA A 19 10.92 -15.88 29.95
C ALA A 19 10.00 -15.64 28.73
N CYS A 20 8.74 -15.26 28.97
CA CYS A 20 7.88 -14.73 27.92
C CYS A 20 7.25 -13.42 28.39
N HIS A 21 8.08 -12.39 28.53
CA HIS A 21 7.61 -11.01 28.64
C HIS A 21 8.10 -10.25 27.40
N SER A 22 7.45 -10.51 26.26
CA SER A 22 7.52 -9.61 25.12
C SER A 22 6.79 -8.32 25.51
N ARG A 23 7.57 -7.30 25.87
CA ARG A 23 7.07 -5.92 25.96
C ARG A 23 6.65 -5.49 24.56
N LYS A 24 5.40 -5.77 24.18
CA LYS A 24 4.72 -4.95 23.16
C LYS A 24 4.41 -3.62 23.84
N SER A 25 5.18 -2.59 23.49
CA SER A 25 4.81 -1.21 23.80
C SER A 25 3.54 -0.91 23.02
N SER A 26 2.37 -1.15 23.63
CA SER A 26 1.12 -0.60 23.14
C SER A 26 1.18 0.89 23.43
N ARG A 27 1.62 1.68 22.43
CA ARG A 27 1.30 3.10 22.39
C ARG A 27 -0.23 3.18 22.43
N LEU A 28 -0.75 3.80 23.48
CA LEU A 28 -2.15 4.18 23.58
C LEU A 28 -2.43 5.13 22.40
N PHE A 29 -2.93 4.56 21.30
CA PHE A 29 -3.64 5.35 20.32
C PHE A 29 -4.94 5.77 20.98
N THR A 30 -5.09 7.08 21.22
CA THR A 30 -6.37 7.68 21.56
C THR A 30 -7.37 7.24 20.49
N GLU A 31 -8.30 6.39 20.90
CA GLU A 31 -9.41 5.91 20.10
C GLU A 31 -10.26 7.13 19.70
N ARG A 32 -10.01 7.66 18.50
CA ARG A 32 -10.98 8.48 17.80
C ARG A 32 -11.89 7.50 17.08
N GLU A 33 -13.19 7.60 17.34
CA GLU A 33 -14.24 6.84 16.66
C GLU A 33 -14.05 6.93 15.15
N GLY A 34 -13.51 5.85 14.60
CA GLY A 34 -13.37 5.60 13.18
C GLY A 34 -13.28 4.10 13.06
N ILE A 35 -14.23 3.48 12.35
CA ILE A 35 -14.32 2.03 12.19
C ILE A 35 -13.02 1.55 11.53
N SER A 36 -12.05 1.12 12.34
CA SER A 36 -10.81 0.53 11.86
C SER A 36 -11.16 -0.90 11.47
N ASN A 37 -11.18 -1.21 10.17
CA ASN A 37 -10.96 -2.58 9.74
C ASN A 37 -9.46 -2.84 9.94
N PRO A 38 -9.06 -3.62 10.95
CA PRO A 38 -7.65 -3.78 11.23
C PRO A 38 -7.04 -4.55 10.07
N ILE A 39 -6.07 -3.90 9.42
CA ILE A 39 -5.18 -4.57 8.47
C ILE A 39 -4.57 -5.77 9.21
N GLN A 40 -4.87 -7.00 8.75
CA GLN A 40 -4.53 -8.20 9.51
C GLN A 40 -3.04 -8.57 9.41
N TYR A 41 -2.43 -8.31 8.25
CA TYR A 41 -1.10 -8.82 7.93
C TYR A 41 -0.08 -7.74 7.53
N ALA A 42 -0.51 -6.68 6.84
CA ALA A 42 0.41 -5.66 6.38
C ALA A 42 0.74 -4.66 7.50
N GLU A 43 2.03 -4.37 7.67
CA GLU A 43 2.53 -3.49 8.73
C GLU A 43 3.09 -2.16 8.21
N GLY A 44 3.28 -2.02 6.89
CA GLY A 44 3.95 -0.87 6.27
C GLY A 44 3.08 0.39 6.14
N PHE A 45 1.80 0.32 6.48
CA PHE A 45 0.88 1.44 6.40
C PHE A 45 -0.28 1.29 7.39
N SER A 46 -1.00 2.38 7.63
CA SER A 46 -2.29 2.37 8.32
C SER A 46 -3.36 3.06 7.50
N ILE A 47 -4.62 2.69 7.76
CA ILE A 47 -5.80 3.35 7.20
C ILE A 47 -6.60 3.92 8.36
N THR A 48 -6.91 5.22 8.29
CA THR A 48 -7.78 5.91 9.25
C THR A 48 -8.97 6.50 8.50
N HIS A 49 -10.17 6.10 8.88
CA HIS A 49 -11.40 6.66 8.32
C HIS A 49 -11.84 7.87 9.13
N THR A 50 -12.14 8.97 8.44
CA THR A 50 -12.79 10.15 9.01
C THR A 50 -14.14 10.36 8.33
N ASN A 51 -14.91 11.36 8.78
CA ASN A 51 -16.18 11.70 8.15
C ASN A 51 -16.00 12.25 6.72
N ASP A 52 -14.89 12.96 6.46
CA ASP A 52 -14.70 13.72 5.22
C ASP A 52 -13.78 13.00 4.22
N TYR A 53 -12.81 12.23 4.71
CA TYR A 53 -11.81 11.52 3.90
C TYR A 53 -11.31 10.25 4.56
N THR A 54 -10.64 9.38 3.79
CA THR A 54 -9.86 8.27 4.33
C THR A 54 -8.38 8.61 4.23
N GLN A 55 -7.66 8.58 5.35
CA GLN A 55 -6.21 8.78 5.38
C GLN A 55 -5.49 7.44 5.29
N ILE A 56 -4.52 7.36 4.40
CA ILE A 56 -3.53 6.28 4.34
C ILE A 56 -2.19 6.86 4.76
N THR A 57 -1.59 6.32 5.80
CA THR A 57 -0.25 6.72 6.27
C THR A 57 0.74 5.63 5.93
N VAL A 58 1.74 5.93 5.11
CA VAL A 58 2.82 5.00 4.75
C VAL A 58 3.98 5.22 5.70
N PHE A 59 4.43 4.16 6.36
CA PHE A 59 5.52 4.24 7.33
C PHE A 59 6.88 4.13 6.65
N ASN A 60 7.88 4.83 7.17
CA ASN A 60 9.24 4.75 6.66
C ASN A 60 9.90 3.42 7.05
N PRO A 61 10.22 2.52 6.10
CA PRO A 61 10.79 1.21 6.41
C PRO A 61 12.26 1.30 6.84
N TRP A 62 12.94 2.42 6.55
CA TRP A 62 14.35 2.63 6.87
C TRP A 62 14.54 3.41 8.18
N LYS A 63 13.52 4.14 8.64
CA LYS A 63 13.57 4.95 9.87
C LYS A 63 12.30 4.76 10.70
N GLY A 64 12.42 3.86 11.69
CA GLY A 64 11.30 3.46 12.54
C GLY A 64 10.65 4.64 13.27
N GLY A 65 9.31 4.67 13.22
CA GLY A 65 8.51 5.70 13.88
C GLY A 65 8.30 6.97 13.04
N GLU A 66 8.89 7.06 11.85
CA GLU A 66 8.65 8.16 10.92
C GLU A 66 7.63 7.80 9.84
N VAL A 67 6.86 8.80 9.42
CA VAL A 67 5.97 8.71 8.27
C VAL A 67 6.82 8.93 7.03
N TYR A 68 6.68 8.04 6.04
CA TYR A 68 7.25 8.22 4.72
C TYR A 68 6.39 9.15 3.87
N ASP A 69 5.07 8.92 3.88
CA ASP A 69 4.12 9.69 3.09
C ASP A 69 2.68 9.53 3.63
N SER A 70 1.79 10.46 3.28
CA SER A 70 0.37 10.44 3.65
C SER A 70 -0.52 10.71 2.45
N TYR A 71 -1.61 9.94 2.31
CA TYR A 71 -2.57 10.08 1.23
C TYR A 71 -3.98 10.28 1.81
N TYR A 72 -4.70 11.25 1.25
CA TYR A 72 -6.06 11.60 1.66
C TYR A 72 -7.04 11.30 0.52
N LEU A 73 -7.75 10.19 0.67
CA LEU A 73 -8.74 9.74 -0.31
C LEU A 73 -10.07 10.48 -0.09
N VAL A 74 -10.50 11.24 -1.09
CA VAL A 74 -11.72 12.06 -1.04
C VAL A 74 -12.70 11.67 -2.14
N LYS A 75 -14.00 11.80 -1.89
CA LYS A 75 -15.04 11.64 -2.93
C LYS A 75 -15.41 12.95 -3.63
N ASP A 76 -15.15 14.08 -2.98
CA ASP A 76 -15.40 15.43 -3.50
C ASP A 76 -14.08 16.21 -3.59
N GLU A 77 -13.84 16.82 -4.74
CA GLU A 77 -12.70 17.68 -4.98
C GLU A 77 -12.70 18.93 -4.08
N LYS A 78 -13.82 19.32 -3.51
CA LYS A 78 -13.89 20.45 -2.57
C LYS A 78 -13.51 20.10 -1.14
N THR A 79 -13.37 18.81 -0.80
CA THR A 79 -12.99 18.37 0.55
C THR A 79 -11.62 18.92 0.93
N VAL A 80 -11.55 19.61 2.07
CA VAL A 80 -10.28 20.12 2.62
C VAL A 80 -9.57 18.98 3.32
N VAL A 81 -8.28 18.81 3.03
CA VAL A 81 -7.42 17.80 3.65
C VAL A 81 -6.16 18.49 4.18
N PRO A 82 -5.44 17.90 5.15
CA PRO A 82 -4.16 18.42 5.60
C PRO A 82 -3.15 18.58 4.46
N SER A 83 -2.23 19.53 4.58
CA SER A 83 -1.23 19.87 3.56
C SER A 83 0.04 19.02 3.59
N ASP A 84 0.14 18.09 4.53
CA ASP A 84 1.31 17.23 4.78
C ASP A 84 1.27 15.91 3.98
N GLY A 85 0.45 15.86 2.93
CA GLY A 85 0.29 14.66 2.10
C GLY A 85 -0.42 14.95 0.78
N HIS A 86 -0.79 13.86 0.10
CA HIS A 86 -1.36 13.88 -1.23
C HIS A 86 -2.88 13.70 -1.19
N LYS A 87 -3.60 14.65 -1.79
CA LYS A 87 -5.04 14.49 -2.03
C LYS A 87 -5.28 13.61 -3.25
N VAL A 88 -6.08 12.56 -3.10
CA VAL A 88 -6.45 11.63 -4.17
C VAL A 88 -7.97 11.56 -4.27
N ILE A 89 -8.51 11.88 -5.44
CA ILE A 89 -9.96 11.80 -5.69
C ILE A 89 -10.31 10.36 -6.08
N ILE A 90 -11.29 9.79 -5.38
CA ILE A 90 -11.80 8.44 -5.62
C ILE A 90 -13.29 8.45 -6.01
N PRO A 91 -13.75 7.51 -6.85
CA PRO A 91 -12.97 6.47 -7.52
C PRO A 91 -12.02 7.05 -8.58
N LEU A 92 -10.86 6.41 -8.75
CA LEU A 92 -9.90 6.79 -9.78
C LEU A 92 -10.52 6.55 -11.17
N LYS A 93 -10.37 7.53 -12.06
CA LYS A 93 -10.90 7.44 -13.43
C LYS A 93 -9.86 6.91 -14.43
N SER A 94 -8.59 7.14 -14.14
CA SER A 94 -7.47 6.79 -15.01
C SER A 94 -6.19 6.64 -14.21
N LEU A 95 -5.30 5.75 -14.64
CA LEU A 95 -3.93 5.64 -14.15
C LEU A 95 -2.99 5.09 -15.22
N MET A 96 -1.69 5.27 -15.02
CA MET A 96 -0.66 4.52 -15.73
C MET A 96 -0.08 3.44 -14.81
N VAL A 97 0.37 2.32 -15.39
CA VAL A 97 1.05 1.25 -14.64
C VAL A 97 2.48 1.07 -15.14
N ASN A 98 3.43 1.11 -14.21
CA ASN A 98 4.86 0.86 -14.46
C ASN A 98 5.30 -0.56 -14.05
N SER A 99 4.36 -1.49 -13.94
CA SER A 99 4.68 -2.88 -13.58
C SER A 99 3.58 -3.81 -14.09
N ALA A 100 3.98 -4.89 -14.74
CA ALA A 100 3.06 -5.96 -15.13
C ALA A 100 2.35 -6.57 -13.91
N THR A 101 2.99 -6.57 -12.73
CA THR A 101 2.37 -7.04 -11.49
C THR A 101 1.21 -6.13 -11.06
N HIS A 102 1.37 -4.80 -11.18
CA HIS A 102 0.28 -3.86 -10.89
C HIS A 102 -0.89 -4.04 -11.87
N LEU A 103 -0.59 -4.25 -13.16
CA LEU A 103 -1.62 -4.57 -14.15
C LEU A 103 -2.36 -5.87 -13.78
N GLY A 104 -1.64 -6.92 -13.38
CA GLY A 104 -2.25 -8.18 -12.97
C GLY A 104 -3.20 -8.04 -11.79
N PHE A 105 -2.88 -7.21 -10.79
CA PHE A 105 -3.81 -6.93 -9.69
C PHE A 105 -5.06 -6.18 -10.15
N LEU A 106 -4.93 -5.23 -11.08
CA LEU A 106 -6.08 -4.52 -11.64
C LEU A 106 -6.96 -5.44 -12.48
N ASP A 107 -6.37 -6.40 -13.19
CA ASP A 107 -7.11 -7.41 -13.94
C ASP A 107 -7.94 -8.32 -13.03
N LEU A 108 -7.35 -8.77 -11.91
CA LEU A 108 -8.08 -9.52 -10.89
C LEU A 108 -9.22 -8.72 -10.24
N LEU A 109 -9.09 -7.40 -10.18
CA LEU A 109 -10.14 -6.50 -9.70
C LEU A 109 -11.17 -6.14 -10.78
N GLY A 110 -10.92 -6.48 -12.05
CA GLY A 110 -11.77 -6.09 -13.18
C GLY A 110 -11.67 -4.61 -13.57
N GLU A 111 -10.58 -3.94 -13.19
CA GLU A 111 -10.38 -2.47 -13.33
C GLU A 111 -9.31 -2.12 -14.38
N THR A 112 -9.06 -3.02 -15.34
CA THR A 112 -8.08 -2.77 -16.42
C THR A 112 -8.51 -1.66 -17.39
N ASP A 113 -9.79 -1.32 -17.43
CA ASP A 113 -10.34 -0.21 -18.22
C ASP A 113 -9.85 1.16 -17.72
N LYS A 114 -9.43 1.27 -16.46
CA LYS A 114 -8.84 2.49 -15.88
C LYS A 114 -7.40 2.71 -16.28
N VAL A 115 -6.73 1.71 -16.85
CA VAL A 115 -5.35 1.85 -17.29
C VAL A 115 -5.35 2.61 -18.61
N THR A 116 -4.72 3.77 -18.64
CA THR A 116 -4.58 4.61 -19.85
C THR A 116 -3.13 4.68 -20.35
N GLY A 117 -2.17 4.19 -19.57
CA GLY A 117 -0.78 4.10 -19.97
C GLY A 117 -0.04 2.92 -19.36
N VAL A 118 0.93 2.39 -20.11
CA VAL A 118 1.81 1.29 -19.71
C VAL A 118 3.25 1.58 -20.11
N PHE A 119 4.20 0.85 -19.54
CA PHE A 119 5.58 0.82 -20.01
C PHE A 119 5.84 -0.46 -20.78
N SER A 120 6.69 -0.38 -21.80
CA SER A 120 7.25 -1.56 -22.46
C SER A 120 6.14 -2.52 -22.90
N ALA A 121 5.14 -2.01 -23.62
CA ALA A 121 3.93 -2.77 -23.92
C ALA A 121 4.23 -4.12 -24.60
N SER A 122 5.32 -4.18 -25.38
CA SER A 122 5.83 -5.41 -26.01
C SER A 122 6.20 -6.53 -25.03
N PHE A 123 6.43 -6.21 -23.75
CA PHE A 123 6.77 -7.16 -22.69
C PHE A 123 5.56 -7.53 -21.83
N ILE A 124 4.38 -6.97 -22.11
CA ILE A 124 3.15 -7.23 -21.38
C ILE A 124 2.25 -8.13 -22.22
N TYR A 125 2.16 -9.40 -21.84
CA TYR A 125 1.42 -10.43 -22.59
C TYR A 125 -0.11 -10.39 -22.38
N HIS A 126 -0.63 -9.40 -21.67
CA HIS A 126 -2.05 -9.28 -21.42
C HIS A 126 -2.78 -8.78 -22.69
N PRO A 127 -3.79 -9.49 -23.23
CA PRO A 127 -4.40 -9.13 -24.51
C PRO A 127 -5.05 -7.75 -24.54
N SER A 128 -5.50 -7.23 -23.40
CA SER A 128 -6.06 -5.87 -23.34
C SER A 128 -5.02 -4.79 -23.61
N VAL A 129 -3.74 -5.07 -23.34
CA VAL A 129 -2.65 -4.11 -23.52
C VAL A 129 -2.30 -3.96 -24.99
N SER A 130 -1.98 -5.05 -25.67
CA SER A 130 -1.66 -4.98 -27.10
C SER A 130 -2.81 -4.37 -27.92
N LYS A 131 -4.05 -4.82 -27.68
CA LYS A 131 -5.24 -4.25 -28.33
C LYS A 131 -5.46 -2.78 -27.99
N GLY A 132 -5.32 -2.41 -26.71
CA GLY A 132 -5.50 -1.02 -26.30
C GLY A 132 -4.46 -0.09 -26.93
N VAL A 133 -3.23 -0.56 -27.12
CA VAL A 133 -2.18 0.21 -27.82
C VAL A 133 -2.49 0.32 -29.32
N GLU A 134 -2.88 -0.78 -29.97
CA GLU A 134 -3.29 -0.77 -31.39
C GLU A 134 -4.48 0.16 -31.65
N GLU A 135 -5.44 0.21 -30.73
CA GLU A 135 -6.64 1.06 -30.80
C GLU A 135 -6.39 2.51 -30.31
N GLY A 136 -5.18 2.83 -29.83
CA GLY A 136 -4.84 4.15 -29.29
C GLY A 136 -5.50 4.51 -27.95
N ARG A 137 -6.14 3.55 -27.27
CA ARG A 137 -6.73 3.72 -25.93
C ARG A 137 -5.70 3.64 -24.80
N LEU A 138 -4.60 2.92 -25.03
CA LEU A 138 -3.46 2.82 -24.12
C LEU A 138 -2.23 3.46 -24.75
N MET A 139 -1.58 4.33 -24.00
CA MET A 139 -0.32 4.92 -24.42
C MET A 139 0.87 4.11 -23.91
N ASP A 140 1.75 3.66 -24.80
CA ASP A 140 3.05 3.15 -24.40
C ASP A 140 3.99 4.33 -24.09
N LEU A 141 4.43 4.37 -22.84
CA LEU A 141 5.26 5.43 -22.26
C LEU A 141 6.76 5.14 -22.38
N GLY A 142 7.14 4.10 -23.13
CA GLY A 142 8.55 3.75 -23.36
C GLY A 142 9.04 2.68 -22.41
N ASP A 143 10.36 2.63 -22.19
CA ASP A 143 10.96 1.64 -21.31
C ASP A 143 10.99 2.09 -19.85
N SER A 144 11.09 1.13 -18.92
CA SER A 144 11.05 1.40 -17.47
C SER A 144 12.18 2.31 -16.96
N PHE A 145 13.26 2.47 -17.73
CA PHE A 145 14.41 3.32 -17.42
C PHE A 145 14.37 4.67 -18.18
N HIS A 146 13.62 4.76 -19.29
CA HIS A 146 13.47 5.95 -20.13
C HIS A 146 11.99 6.24 -20.37
N LEU A 147 11.37 6.87 -19.37
CA LEU A 147 9.98 7.33 -19.44
C LEU A 147 9.83 8.49 -20.42
N ASP A 148 8.91 8.36 -21.36
CA ASP A 148 8.46 9.46 -22.22
C ASP A 148 7.57 10.43 -21.43
N MET A 149 8.19 11.49 -20.93
CA MET A 149 7.54 12.51 -20.12
C MET A 149 6.49 13.31 -20.89
N GLU A 150 6.68 13.53 -22.19
CA GLU A 150 5.73 14.28 -23.00
C GLU A 150 4.42 13.50 -23.14
N ARG A 151 4.53 12.20 -23.46
CA ARG A 151 3.40 11.28 -23.51
C ARG A 151 2.69 11.14 -22.17
N LEU A 152 3.44 11.08 -21.07
CA LEU A 152 2.85 11.05 -19.75
C LEU A 152 2.03 12.32 -19.45
N LEU A 153 2.54 13.50 -19.80
CA LEU A 153 1.82 14.75 -19.61
C LEU A 153 0.53 14.80 -20.44
N LEU A 154 0.54 14.25 -21.65
CA LEU A 154 -0.66 14.14 -22.49
C LEU A 154 -1.76 13.32 -21.80
N LEU A 155 -1.42 12.21 -21.14
CA LEU A 155 -2.42 11.41 -20.40
C LEU A 155 -3.13 12.23 -19.32
N LYS A 156 -2.41 13.11 -18.61
CA LYS A 156 -3.00 13.99 -17.60
C LYS A 156 -3.96 15.01 -18.21
N LEU A 157 -3.63 15.56 -19.38
CA LEU A 157 -4.45 16.56 -20.07
C LEU A 157 -5.71 15.96 -20.70
N MET A 158 -5.65 14.71 -21.14
CA MET A 158 -6.81 14.01 -21.73
C MET A 158 -7.83 13.51 -20.71
N CYS A 159 -7.46 13.40 -19.43
CA CYS A 159 -8.33 12.92 -18.35
C CYS A 159 -8.95 14.03 -17.49
N GLY A 160 -8.67 15.30 -17.81
CA GLY A 160 -9.18 16.50 -17.11
C GLY A 160 -10.59 16.90 -17.53
#